data_AF-A0A950JCH9-F1
#
_entry.id   AF-A0A950JCH9-F1
#
_cell.length_a   1.000
_cell.length_b   1.000
_cell.length_c   1.000
_cell.angle_alpha   90.00
_cell.angle_beta   90.00
_cell.angle_gamma   90.00
#
_symmetry.space_group_name_H-M   'P 1'
#
loop_
_entity.id
_entity.type
_entity.pdbx_description
1 polymer ?
#
loop_
_entity_poly.entity_id
_entity_poly.type
_entity_poly.pdbx_seq_one_letter_code
_entity_poly.pdbx_strand_id
1 'polypeptide(L)' 'ALPSLIAGFTVTLVLLVGASAMAGAVGAGGLGDLAIRYGYQRFETSVMIAVIVVLIALVALIQAGGDRLARWVDHR' A
#
# COMPACT_ATOMS: atom_id res chain seq x y z
N ALA A 1 -15.18 19.28 -7.75
CA ALA A 1 -15.87 17.98 -7.64
C ALA A 1 -15.06 16.81 -8.21
N LEU A 2 -14.41 16.96 -9.37
CA LEU A 2 -13.50 15.94 -9.92
C LEU A 2 -12.24 15.67 -9.06
N PRO A 3 -11.57 16.68 -8.46
CA PRO A 3 -10.38 16.45 -7.63
C PRO A 3 -10.69 15.59 -6.39
N SER A 4 -11.84 15.81 -5.76
CA SER A 4 -12.30 15.04 -4.60
C SER A 4 -12.64 13.59 -4.93
N LEU A 5 -13.11 13.31 -6.14
CA LEU A 5 -13.32 11.92 -6.60
C LEU A 5 -12.00 11.19 -6.83
N ILE A 6 -11.00 11.87 -7.40
CA ILE A 6 -9.66 11.31 -7.62
C ILE A 6 -8.97 11.04 -6.28
N ALA A 7 -9.07 11.97 -5.33
CA ALA A 7 -8.56 11.77 -3.97
C ALA A 7 -9.25 10.58 -3.28
N GLY A 8 -10.59 10.50 -3.34
CA GLY A 8 -11.35 9.37 -2.78
C GLY A 8 -11.00 8.02 -3.42
N PHE A 9 -10.80 7.99 -4.74
CA PHE A 9 -10.35 6.80 -5.45
C PHE A 9 -8.93 6.37 -5.03
N THR A 10 -8.01 7.33 -4.89
CA THR A 10 -6.64 7.09 -4.43
C THR A 10 -6.63 6.49 -3.02
N VAL A 11 -7.43 7.05 -2.11
CA VAL A 11 -7.57 6.52 -0.74
C VAL A 11 -8.16 5.10 -0.76
N THR A 12 -9.14 4.84 -1.62
CA THR A 12 -9.74 3.50 -1.75
C THR A 12 -8.72 2.48 -2.24
N LEU A 13 -7.85 2.84 -3.19
CA LEU A 13 -6.74 1.98 -3.63
C LEU A 13 -5.74 1.69 -2.50
N VAL A 14 -5.38 2.69 -1.71
CA VAL A 14 -4.51 2.51 -0.54
C VAL A 14 -5.15 1.56 0.48
N LEU A 15 -6.46 1.69 0.73
CA LEU A 15 -7.20 0.80 1.62
C LEU A 15 -7.22 -0.65 1.09
N LEU A 16 -7.38 -0.84 -0.22
CA LEU A 16 -7.33 -2.17 -0.85
C LEU A 16 -5.93 -2.81 -0.72
N VAL A 17 -4.86 -2.03 -0.85
CA VAL A 17 -3.49 -2.51 -0.62
C VAL A 17 -3.31 -2.96 0.83
N GLY A 18 -3.76 -2.15 1.80
CA GLY A 18 -3.71 -2.50 3.22
C GLY A 18 -4.51 -3.76 3.53
N ALA A 19 -5.72 -3.86 2.98
CA ALA A 19 -6.58 -5.03 3.11
C ALA A 19 -5.95 -6.28 2.48
N SER A 20 -5.29 -6.16 1.33
CA SER A 20 -4.55 -7.25 0.69
C SER A 20 -3.33 -7.69 1.49
N ALA A 21 -2.58 -6.77 2.09
CA ALA A 21 -1.47 -7.11 2.98
C ALA A 21 -1.95 -7.87 4.23
N MET A 22 -3.05 -7.43 4.85
CA MET A 22 -3.68 -8.17 5.95
C MET A 22 -4.25 -9.52 5.50
N ALA A 23 -4.84 -9.63 4.30
CA ALA A 23 -5.28 -10.90 3.75
C ALA A 23 -4.11 -11.87 3.50
N GLY A 24 -2.96 -11.35 3.04
CA GLY A 24 -1.74 -12.13 2.89
C GLY A 24 -1.24 -12.69 4.21
N ALA A 25 -1.35 -11.93 5.30
CA ALA A 25 -1.05 -12.40 6.65
C ALA A 25 -1.94 -13.56 7.14
N VAL A 26 -3.17 -13.66 6.62
CA VAL A 26 -4.15 -14.72 6.95
C VAL A 26 -4.01 -15.93 6.01
N GLY A 27 -3.05 -15.92 5.09
CA GLY A 27 -2.74 -17.06 4.22
C GLY A 27 -3.29 -16.97 2.79
N ALA A 28 -3.78 -15.79 2.37
CA ALA A 28 -4.16 -15.55 0.97
C ALA A 28 -2.94 -15.42 0.02
N GLY A 29 -1.72 -15.42 0.55
CA GLY A 29 -0.47 -15.20 -0.19
C GLY A 29 -0.16 -13.71 -0.42
N GLY A 30 1.06 -13.41 -0.91
CA GLY A 30 1.52 -12.05 -1.23
C GLY A 30 2.53 -11.47 -0.23
N LEU A 31 2.76 -10.15 -0.28
CA LEU A 31 3.76 -9.47 0.55
C LEU A 31 3.49 -9.63 2.06
N GLY A 32 2.22 -9.67 2.47
CA GLY A 32 1.83 -9.90 3.86
C GLY A 32 2.17 -11.31 4.38
N ASP A 33 2.10 -12.34 3.52
CA ASP A 33 2.49 -13.71 3.86
C ASP A 33 4.01 -13.79 4.13
N LEU A 34 4.80 -13.11 3.30
CA LEU A 34 6.25 -13.02 3.47
C LEU A 34 6.64 -12.31 4.78
N ALA A 35 5.96 -11.23 5.14
CA ALA A 35 6.19 -10.52 6.41
C ALA A 35 5.89 -11.41 7.62
N ILE A 36 4.78 -12.16 7.60
CA ILE A 36 4.37 -13.01 8.72
C ILE A 36 5.24 -14.25 8.81
N ARG A 37 5.46 -14.97 7.71
CA ARG A 37 6.21 -16.23 7.73
C ARG A 37 7.71 -16.04 7.90
N TYR A 38 8.32 -15.08 7.20
CA TYR A 38 9.76 -14.89 7.28
C TYR A 38 10.13 -13.84 8.31
N GLY A 39 9.43 -12.71 8.34
CA GLY A 39 9.72 -11.64 9.31
C GLY A 39 9.35 -12.02 10.75
N TYR A 40 8.10 -12.42 10.98
CA TYR A 40 7.57 -12.66 12.32
C TYR A 40 7.84 -14.09 12.84
N GLN A 41 7.46 -15.12 12.08
CA GLN A 41 7.59 -16.51 12.54
C GLN A 41 9.06 -16.99 12.61
N ARG A 42 9.93 -16.47 11.74
CA ARG A 42 11.35 -16.81 11.72
C ARG A 42 12.24 -15.81 12.48
N PHE A 43 11.65 -14.76 13.06
CA PHE A 43 12.34 -13.64 13.71
C PHE A 43 13.41 -12.94 12.85
N GLU A 44 13.36 -13.08 11.52
CA GLU A 44 14.27 -12.42 10.59
C GLU A 44 13.85 -10.95 10.43
N THR A 45 14.33 -10.11 11.36
CA THR A 45 13.98 -8.68 11.44
C THR A 45 14.33 -7.96 10.13
N SER A 46 15.40 -8.39 9.45
CA SER A 46 15.78 -7.87 8.13
C SER A 46 14.69 -8.03 7.08
N VAL A 47 14.01 -9.19 7.05
CA VAL A 47 12.92 -9.46 6.09
C VAL A 47 11.67 -8.68 6.48
N MET A 48 11.36 -8.60 7.77
CA MET A 48 10.24 -7.79 8.26
C MET A 48 10.39 -6.33 7.83
N ILE A 49 11.56 -5.73 8.02
CA ILE A 49 11.85 -4.34 7.63
C ILE A 49 11.77 -4.19 6.11
N ALA A 50 12.33 -5.12 5.34
CA ALA A 50 12.26 -5.07 3.88
C ALA A 50 10.82 -5.02 3.37
N VAL A 51 9.93 -5.87 3.90
CA VAL A 51 8.51 -5.87 3.50
C VAL A 51 7.81 -4.57 3.91
N ILE A 52 8.06 -4.06 5.11
CA ILE A 52 7.51 -2.77 5.56
C ILE A 52 7.91 -1.64 4.61
N VAL A 53 9.20 -1.57 4.24
CA VAL A 53 9.71 -0.56 3.30
C VAL A 53 9.05 -0.69 1.93
N VAL A 54 8.87 -1.90 1.41
CA VAL A 54 8.18 -2.14 0.14
C VAL A 54 6.72 -1.68 0.19
N LEU A 55 5.99 -2.00 1.27
CA LEU A 55 4.60 -1.58 1.43
C LEU A 55 4.48 -0.05 1.53
N ILE A 56 5.36 0.60 2.30
CA ILE A 56 5.40 2.06 2.41
C ILE A 56 5.70 2.69 1.04
N ALA A 57 6.69 2.18 0.32
CA ALA A 57 7.04 2.69 -1.01
C ALA A 57 5.87 2.54 -1.99
N LEU A 58 5.15 1.42 -1.96
CA LEU A 58 4.00 1.18 -2.82
C LEU A 58 2.84 2.14 -2.50
N VAL A 59 2.51 2.34 -1.23
CA VAL A 59 1.49 3.31 -0.80
C VAL A 59 1.90 4.73 -1.19
N ALA A 60 3.16 5.10 -0.97
CA ALA A 60 3.68 6.42 -1.34
C ALA A 60 3.63 6.68 -2.85
N LEU A 61 3.92 5.66 -3.68
CA LEU A 61 3.78 5.76 -5.14
C LEU A 61 2.33 5.97 -5.57
N ILE A 62 1.39 5.26 -4.95
CA ILE A 62 -0.05 5.41 -5.23
C ILE A 62 -0.52 6.80 -4.82
N GLN A 63 -0.15 7.28 -3.63
CA GLN A 63 -0.49 8.64 -3.17
C GLN A 63 0.14 9.71 -4.07
N ALA A 64 1.43 9.60 -4.38
CA ALA A 64 2.11 10.55 -5.25
C ALA A 64 1.53 10.58 -6.67
N GLY A 65 1.07 9.43 -7.19
CA GLY A 65 0.35 9.33 -8.46
C GLY A 65 -1.03 9.98 -8.38
N GLY A 66 -1.81 9.65 -7.36
CA GLY A 66 -3.14 10.21 -7.11
C GLY A 66 -3.12 11.73 -6.91
N ASP A 67 -2.16 12.24 -6.14
CA ASP A 67 -1.98 13.67 -5.90
C ASP A 67 -1.53 14.43 -7.16
N ARG A 68 -0.72 13.79 -8.01
CA ARG A 68 -0.35 14.38 -9.30
C ARG A 68 -1.54 14.43 -10.25
N LEU A 69 -2.31 13.35 -10.33
CA LEU A 69 -3.53 13.29 -11.15
C LEU A 69 -4.58 14.29 -10.66
N ALA A 70 -4.78 14.39 -9.34
CA ALA A 70 -5.70 15.35 -8.74
C ALA A 70 -5.28 16.78 -9.10
N ARG A 71 -4.00 17.13 -8.94
CA ARG A 71 -3.46 18.45 -9.32
C ARG A 71 -3.53 18.74 -10.82
N TRP A 72 -3.44 17.73 -11.66
CA TRP A 72 -3.55 17.90 -13.11
C TRP A 72 -4.99 18.15 -13.56
N VAL A 73 -5.95 17.51 -12.90
CA VAL A 73 -7.39 17.68 -13.19
C VAL A 73 -7.93 18.96 -12.55
N ASP A 74 -7.37 19.37 -11.42
CA ASP A 74 -7.64 20.66 -10.80
C ASP A 74 -6.91 21.76 -11.61
N HIS A 75 -7.45 22.10 -12.79
CA HIS A 75 -6.98 23.24 -13.60
C HIS A 75 -7.29 24.56 -12.88
N ARG A 76 -6.50 24.86 -11.84
CA ARG A 76 -6.31 26.18 -11.24
C ARG A 76 -4.84 26.37 -10.89
#